data_AF-A0A2B7ZXJ1-F1
#
_entry.id   AF-A0A2B7ZXJ1-F1
#
_cell.length_a   1.000
_cell.length_b   1.000
_cell.length_c   1.000
_cell.angle_alpha   90.00
_cell.angle_beta   90.00
_cell.angle_gamma   90.00
#
_symmetry.space_group_name_H-M   'P 1'
#
loop_
_entity.id
_entity.type
_entity.pdbx_description
1 polymer ?
#
loop_
_entity_poly.entity_id
_entity_poly.type
_entity_poly.pdbx_seq_one_letter_code
_entity_poly.pdbx_strand_id
1 'polypeptide(L)' 'MITAAALADIETLHKLVNAAYRGDSSRKGWTTEADLLDGTRISENTLREIFNSNAVILKYEENNRLLG' A
#
# COMPACT_ATOMS: atom_id res chain seq x y z
N MET A 1 -1.31 10.90 -12.28
CA MET A 1 -0.62 10.19 -13.38
C MET A 1 -0.20 8.83 -12.88
N ILE A 2 -0.27 7.80 -13.74
CA ILE A 2 0.20 6.45 -13.40
C ILE A 2 1.66 6.32 -13.83
N THR A 3 2.55 5.92 -12.90
CA THR A 3 3.98 5.72 -13.13
C THR A 3 4.48 4.47 -12.42
N ALA A 4 5.68 3.98 -12.78
CA ALA A 4 6.34 2.94 -11.99
C ALA A 4 6.82 3.55 -10.66
N ALA A 5 6.55 2.85 -9.55
CA ALA A 5 7.09 3.22 -8.26
C ALA A 5 8.61 2.98 -8.21
N ALA A 6 9.29 3.72 -7.34
CA ALA A 6 10.71 3.60 -7.06
C ALA A 6 10.94 3.20 -5.59
N LEU A 7 12.17 2.82 -5.25
CA LEU A 7 12.56 2.50 -3.87
C LEU A 7 12.26 3.65 -2.88
N ALA A 8 12.25 4.90 -3.35
CA ALA A 8 11.89 6.06 -2.54
C ALA A 8 10.41 6.06 -2.09
N ASP A 9 9.54 5.32 -2.78
CA ASP A 9 8.11 5.25 -2.49
C ASP A 9 7.77 4.20 -1.42
N ILE A 10 8.75 3.44 -0.90
CA ILE A 10 8.49 2.33 0.03
C ILE A 10 7.69 2.78 1.26
N GLU A 11 8.07 3.91 1.87
CA GLU A 11 7.40 4.40 3.07
C GLU A 11 5.95 4.79 2.79
N THR A 12 5.69 5.49 1.68
CA THR A 12 4.36 5.97 1.30
C THR A 12 3.47 4.82 0.84
N LEU A 13 4.01 3.85 0.10
CA LEU A 13 3.33 2.60 -0.28
C LEU A 13 2.98 1.77 0.95
N HIS A 14 3.92 1.60 1.89
CA HIS A 14 3.69 0.86 3.14
C HIS A 14 2.51 1.45 3.92
N LYS A 15 2.47 2.77 4.06
CA LYS A 15 1.35 3.48 4.72
C LYS A 15 0.04 3.30 3.96
N LEU A 16 0.03 3.53 2.65
CA LEU A 16 -1.18 3.46 1.83
C LEU A 16 -1.78 2.05 1.79
N VAL A 17 -0.96 1.03 1.52
CA VAL A 17 -1.42 -0.36 1.44
C VAL A 17 -1.97 -0.82 2.78
N ASN A 18 -1.28 -0.56 3.89
CA ASN A 18 -1.80 -0.94 5.19
C ASN A 18 -3.11 -0.20 5.53
N ALA A 19 -3.24 1.09 5.22
CA ALA A 19 -4.48 1.86 5.45
C ALA A 19 -5.68 1.41 4.59
N ALA A 20 -5.43 0.76 3.44
CA ALA A 20 -6.49 0.18 2.62
C ALA A 20 -7.09 -1.09 3.26
N TYR A 21 -6.28 -1.84 4.02
CA TYR A 21 -6.69 -3.10 4.66
C TYR A 21 -6.92 -2.98 6.18
N ARG A 22 -6.57 -1.86 6.80
CA ARG A 22 -6.62 -1.63 8.25
C ARG A 22 -7.11 -0.22 8.58
N GLY A 23 -7.64 -0.06 9.79
CA GLY A 23 -8.07 1.23 10.34
C GLY A 23 -9.51 1.61 9.99
N ASP A 24 -9.95 2.77 10.47
CA ASP A 24 -11.36 3.20 10.35
C ASP A 24 -11.81 3.45 8.90
N SER A 25 -10.87 3.71 7.98
CA SER A 25 -11.16 3.79 6.55
C SER A 25 -11.63 2.44 5.99
N SER A 26 -11.01 1.32 6.38
CA SER A 26 -11.41 -0.01 5.93
C SER A 26 -12.71 -0.48 6.59
N ARG A 27 -13.07 0.06 7.76
CA ARG A 27 -14.34 -0.26 8.46
C ARG A 27 -15.60 0.29 7.80
N LYS A 28 -15.46 1.26 6.89
CA LYS A 28 -16.59 1.85 6.17
C LYS A 28 -17.11 1.00 5.00
N GLY A 29 -16.41 -0.10 4.67
CA GLY A 29 -16.85 -1.04 3.64
C GLY A 29 -17.86 -2.06 4.19
N TRP A 30 -18.83 -2.49 3.34
CA TRP A 30 -19.86 -3.47 3.69
C TRP A 30 -19.31 -4.87 4.04
N THR A 31 -18.08 -5.19 3.62
CA THR A 31 -17.39 -6.48 3.86
C THR A 31 -16.04 -6.28 4.55
N THR A 32 -16.00 -5.53 5.67
CA THR A 32 -14.74 -5.26 6.36
C THR A 32 -14.27 -6.46 7.19
N GLU A 33 -13.06 -6.94 6.93
CA GLU A 33 -12.38 -7.98 7.72
C GLU A 33 -11.45 -7.37 8.80
N ALA A 34 -11.55 -6.05 9.04
CA ALA A 34 -10.65 -5.33 9.94
C ALA A 34 -10.68 -5.84 11.38
N ASP A 35 -11.77 -6.49 11.79
CA ASP A 35 -11.92 -7.09 13.12
C ASP A 35 -11.63 -8.61 13.13
N LEU A 36 -11.34 -9.21 11.96
CA LEU A 36 -10.98 -10.63 11.82
C LEU A 36 -9.48 -10.85 11.59
N LEU A 37 -8.78 -9.86 11.02
CA LEU A 37 -7.36 -9.95 10.70
C LEU A 37 -6.60 -8.78 11.32
N ASP A 38 -5.75 -9.09 12.31
CA ASP A 38 -4.85 -8.12 12.92
C ASP A 38 -3.53 -7.98 12.12
N GLY A 39 -2.65 -7.07 12.55
CA GLY A 39 -1.29 -6.90 12.05
C GLY A 39 -1.18 -6.13 10.72
N THR A 40 0.04 -6.06 10.18
CA THR A 40 0.33 -5.37 8.92
C THR A 40 0.04 -6.25 7.71
N ARG A 41 -0.65 -5.72 6.71
CA ARG A 41 -0.86 -6.38 5.41
C ARG A 41 0.45 -6.58 4.65
N ILE A 42 1.37 -5.62 4.76
CA ILE A 42 2.68 -5.63 4.12
C ILE A 42 3.69 -4.89 4.98
N SER A 43 4.96 -5.30 4.93
CA SER A 43 6.09 -4.62 5.58
C SER A 43 6.96 -3.90 4.55
N GLU A 44 7.78 -2.94 4.99
CA GLU A 44 8.79 -2.32 4.12
C GLU A 44 9.80 -3.34 3.58
N ASN A 45 10.17 -4.36 4.36
CA ASN A 45 11.09 -5.41 3.91
C ASN A 45 10.48 -6.22 2.77
N THR A 46 9.20 -6.58 2.89
CA THR A 46 8.46 -7.26 1.81
C THR A 46 8.39 -6.39 0.55
N LEU A 47 8.20 -5.08 0.68
CA LEU A 47 8.25 -4.17 -0.48
C LEU A 47 9.63 -4.17 -1.14
N ARG A 48 10.73 -4.16 -0.37
CA ARG A 48 12.10 -4.26 -0.90
C ARG A 48 12.32 -5.57 -1.65
N GLU A 49 11.81 -6.67 -1.13
CA GLU A 49 11.86 -7.98 -1.79
C GLU A 49 11.10 -7.97 -3.13
N ILE A 50 9.93 -7.34 -3.19
CA ILE A 50 9.17 -7.18 -4.44
C ILE A 50 9.97 -6.36 -5.45
N PHE A 51 10.58 -5.24 -5.04
CA PHE A 51 11.45 -4.44 -5.91
C PHE A 51 12.67 -5.19 -6.43
N ASN A 52 13.15 -6.20 -5.70
CA ASN A 52 14.28 -7.05 -6.11
C ASN A 52 13.83 -8.28 -6.93
N SER A 53 12.53 -8.47 -7.12
CA SER A 53 11.95 -9.57 -7.89
C SER A 53 11.64 -9.14 -9.32
N ASN A 54 11.13 -10.07 -10.14
CA ASN A 54 10.63 -9.75 -11.48
C ASN A 54 9.19 -9.20 -11.41
N ALA A 55 8.99 -8.11 -10.68
CA ALA A 55 7.70 -7.46 -10.47
C ALA A 55 7.81 -5.94 -10.66
N VAL A 56 6.70 -5.32 -11.08
CA VAL A 56 6.58 -3.86 -11.20
C VAL A 56 5.41 -3.40 -10.34
N ILE A 57 5.66 -2.44 -9.46
CA ILE A 57 4.62 -1.73 -8.73
C ILE A 57 4.29 -0.46 -9.52
N LEU A 58 3.03 -0.30 -9.89
CA LEU A 58 2.51 0.92 -10.48
C LEU A 58 1.87 1.77 -9.39
N LYS A 59 2.03 3.09 -9.49
CA LYS A 59 1.43 4.07 -8.60
C LYS A 59 0.66 5.13 -9.38
N TYR A 60 -0.42 5.63 -8.80
CA TYR A 60 -1.16 6.81 -9.21
C TYR A 60 -0.90 7.96 -8.23
N GLU A 61 -0.33 9.04 -8.76
CA GLU A 61 -0.10 10.27 -8.01
C GLU A 61 -0.90 11.44 -8.58
N GLU A 62 -1.45 12.26 -7.70
CA GLU A 62 -2.13 13.52 -8.06
C GLU A 62 -1.64 14.62 -7.12
N ASN A 63 -1.24 15.78 -7.66
CA ASN A 63 -0.70 16.90 -6.86
C ASN A 63 0.41 16.50 -5.88
N ASN A 64 1.37 15.66 -6.33
CA ASN A 64 2.44 15.08 -5.51
C ASN A 64 1.97 14.23 -4.31
N ARG A 65 0.72 13.75 -4.35
CA ARG A 65 0.16 12.85 -3.36
C ARG A 65 -0.09 11.49 -3.98
N LEU A 66 0.46 10.46 -3.36
CA LEU A 66 0.17 9.06 -3.68
C LEU A 66 -1.27 8.73 -3.28
N LEU A 67 -2.07 8.26 -4.24
CA LEU A 67 -3.49 7.94 -4.05
C LEU A 67 -3.84 6.49 -4.37
N GLY A 68 -3.05 5.80 -5.19
CA GLY A 68 -3.28 4.41 -5.59
C GLY A 68 -2.12 3.81 -6.34
#